data_AF-A0A6P5P6K2-F1
#
_entry.id   AF-A0A6P5P6K2-F1
#
_cell.length_a   1.000
_cell.length_b   1.000
_cell.length_c   1.000
_cell.angle_alpha   90.00
_cell.angle_beta   90.00
_cell.angle_gamma   90.00
#
_symmetry.space_group_name_H-M   'P 1'
#
loop_
_entity.id
_entity.type
_entity.pdbx_description
1 polymer ?
#
loop_
_entity_poly.entity_id
_entity_poly.type
_entity_poly.pdbx_seq_one_letter_code
_entity_poly.pdbx_strand_id
1 'polypeptide(L)'
;MQVESTKSSSATLPPNVPSYRSLSSFREDCPSSHTSFSDGELAHNVREGVKHRILYLSEQLRVEKASRDKNIMSYLKLVSKADRHQAPHIRKAFERVNQRTSATIAHIERKLYQCHQQLKELEEGCSPTSSVLKVGSGLDSHKQPSGKVSYSKLSKPSGEDSLPINFARSSTLESHLSEMQQRKFSDKKYVAQQQKLLLQKMKEELTEAEKVHASFQVSHQSLKESHMIDVQRILELLQEKKTKQSLMEKQVNDHLQKYLDEICHLKQHLACTEEKMAYLSYERAKEIWDVMETFKSRITKLETLQQATQLEMMASLRTRPKDFLFRFISLLLTLTTILLLMVSTLCSCPLPLLSSRLRIFIVFMIIGLGTLAWQKRHVISIIDWQAWVPFKWRPDLKDAKPPSDGH
;
A
#
# COMPACT_ATOMS: atom_id res chain seq x y z
N MET A 1 9.44 76.76 16.28
CA MET A 1 9.06 76.14 17.57
C MET A 1 9.11 74.63 17.39
N GLN A 2 10.00 73.95 18.14
CA GLN A 2 10.13 72.49 18.43
C GLN A 2 9.93 71.51 17.25
N VAL A 3 10.96 70.91 16.63
CA VAL A 3 11.86 69.81 17.08
C VAL A 3 11.12 68.57 17.60
N GLU A 4 11.00 67.53 16.77
CA GLU A 4 11.36 66.16 17.16
C GLU A 4 11.65 65.29 15.92
N SER A 5 12.64 64.40 16.06
CA SER A 5 13.41 63.81 14.97
C SER A 5 13.40 62.27 15.02
N THR A 6 13.62 61.65 13.85
CA THR A 6 14.10 60.26 13.63
C THR A 6 13.08 59.14 13.92
N LYS A 7 13.05 57.96 13.28
CA LYS A 7 14.05 57.19 12.52
C LYS A 7 13.31 56.07 11.75
N SER A 8 13.73 55.80 10.52
CA SER A 8 13.33 54.63 9.71
C SER A 8 14.01 53.34 10.17
N SER A 9 13.30 52.20 10.14
CA SER A 9 13.87 50.85 10.25
C SER A 9 13.04 49.82 9.46
N SER A 10 13.70 49.11 8.55
CA SER A 10 13.18 48.06 7.67
C SER A 10 13.08 46.68 8.32
N ALA A 11 12.21 45.85 7.73
CA ALA A 11 12.28 44.39 7.55
C ALA A 11 12.18 43.45 8.78
N THR A 12 11.22 42.50 8.73
CA THR A 12 11.46 41.05 8.50
C THR A 12 10.32 40.18 9.06
N LEU A 13 9.83 39.25 8.23
CA LEU A 13 8.89 38.16 8.53
C LEU A 13 9.52 37.09 9.44
N PRO A 14 8.78 36.39 10.32
CA PRO A 14 9.27 35.16 10.93
C PRO A 14 8.77 33.91 10.16
N PRO A 15 9.67 32.97 9.80
CA PRO A 15 9.32 31.59 9.51
C PRO A 15 9.55 30.73 10.76
N ASN A 16 8.66 29.78 11.06
CA ASN A 16 8.98 28.71 12.01
C ASN A 16 8.46 27.36 11.49
N VAL A 17 9.39 26.63 10.89
CA VAL A 17 9.33 25.20 10.57
C VAL A 17 10.21 24.49 11.61
N PRO A 18 9.76 23.40 12.27
CA PRO A 18 10.68 22.59 13.05
C PRO A 18 11.45 21.63 12.12
N SER A 19 12.71 21.97 11.87
CA SER A 19 13.71 21.06 11.31
C SER A 19 14.31 20.23 12.45
N TYR A 20 14.10 18.92 12.42
CA TYR A 20 14.72 17.96 13.32
C TYR A 20 16.21 17.85 13.00
N ARG A 21 17.05 18.60 13.71
CA ARG A 21 18.51 18.44 13.69
C ARG A 21 18.96 17.93 15.05
N SER A 22 19.63 16.79 14.99
CA SER A 22 20.27 16.05 16.07
C SER A 22 21.05 16.92 17.05
N LEU A 23 20.89 16.63 18.35
CA LEU A 23 21.87 16.93 19.38
C LEU A 23 22.11 15.67 20.20
N SER A 24 23.27 15.07 19.96
CA SER A 24 24.02 14.27 20.92
C SER A 24 24.95 15.24 21.65
N SER A 25 24.86 15.32 22.97
CA SER A 25 26.01 15.21 23.88
C SER A 25 25.56 15.43 25.34
N PHE A 26 25.55 14.37 26.14
CA PHE A 26 25.81 14.50 27.58
C PHE A 26 26.67 13.30 28.01
N ARG A 27 27.94 13.63 28.30
CA ARG A 27 28.96 12.85 29.02
C ARG A 27 28.60 12.92 30.52
N GLU A 28 28.93 12.01 31.43
CA GLU A 28 29.73 10.78 31.46
C GLU A 28 29.43 10.20 32.85
N ASP A 29 29.16 8.89 32.97
CA ASP A 29 29.44 8.14 34.19
C ASP A 29 29.57 6.66 33.79
N CYS A 30 30.82 6.20 33.73
CA CYS A 30 31.19 4.82 33.45
C CYS A 30 31.08 3.97 34.72
N PRO A 31 30.65 2.72 34.55
CA PRO A 31 31.49 1.63 35.02
C PRO A 31 31.91 0.77 33.83
N SER A 32 33.22 0.61 33.74
CA SER A 32 33.95 -0.37 32.94
C SER A 32 33.17 -1.68 32.79
N SER A 33 32.63 -1.93 31.61
CA SER A 33 32.25 -3.25 31.16
C SER A 33 32.67 -3.37 29.71
N HIS A 34 33.68 -4.20 29.50
CA HIS A 34 34.16 -4.62 28.19
C HIS A 34 32.97 -5.14 27.37
N THR A 35 32.43 -4.30 26.48
CA THR A 35 31.43 -4.71 25.49
C THR A 35 32.16 -5.15 24.24
N SER A 36 32.69 -6.37 24.29
CA SER A 36 32.83 -7.17 23.07
C SER A 36 31.41 -7.45 22.58
N PHE A 37 30.85 -6.53 21.78
CA PHE A 37 29.65 -6.79 20.99
C PHE A 37 29.93 -8.04 20.17
N SER A 38 29.26 -9.13 20.53
CA SER A 38 29.35 -10.39 19.79
C SER A 38 28.87 -10.13 18.37
N ASP A 39 29.66 -10.53 17.36
CA ASP A 39 29.29 -10.47 15.93
C ASP A 39 27.87 -11.03 15.67
N GLY A 40 27.41 -11.95 16.52
CA GLY A 40 26.06 -12.51 16.46
C GLY A 40 24.92 -11.54 16.75
N GLU A 41 25.11 -10.56 17.64
CA GLU A 41 24.06 -9.58 17.98
C GLU A 41 23.90 -8.53 16.88
N LEU A 42 25.01 -8.09 16.29
CA LEU A 42 25.00 -7.21 15.11
C LEU A 42 24.34 -7.91 13.91
N ALA A 43 24.70 -9.17 13.65
CA ALA A 43 24.11 -9.96 12.56
C ALA A 43 22.61 -10.20 12.75
N HIS A 44 22.17 -10.44 13.99
CA HIS A 44 20.75 -10.56 14.34
C HIS A 44 20.00 -9.24 14.09
N ASN A 45 20.56 -8.11 14.53
CA ASN A 45 19.95 -6.79 14.33
C ASN A 45 19.83 -6.39 12.85
N VAL A 46 20.84 -6.72 12.03
CA VAL A 46 20.78 -6.50 10.57
C VAL A 46 19.71 -7.37 9.93
N ARG A 47 19.63 -8.66 10.31
CA ARG A 47 18.60 -9.60 9.82
C ARG A 47 17.19 -9.10 10.15
N GLU A 48 16.96 -8.69 11.39
CA GLU A 48 15.67 -8.13 11.82
C GLU A 48 15.34 -6.82 11.10
N GLY A 49 16.34 -5.96 10.85
CA GLY A 49 16.18 -4.76 10.04
C GLY A 49 15.72 -5.06 8.60
N VAL A 50 16.30 -6.08 7.97
CA VAL A 50 15.90 -6.53 6.62
C VAL A 50 14.48 -7.11 6.64
N LYS A 51 14.13 -7.95 7.63
CA LYS A 51 12.76 -8.48 7.78
C LYS A 51 11.72 -7.38 7.93
N HIS A 52 11.98 -6.38 8.77
CA HIS A 52 11.10 -5.23 8.93
C HIS A 52 10.96 -4.45 7.62
N ARG A 53 12.05 -4.28 6.86
CA ARG A 53 12.02 -3.62 5.55
C ARG A 53 11.16 -4.37 4.54
N ILE A 54 11.20 -5.70 4.55
CA ILE A 54 10.35 -6.56 3.70
C ILE A 54 8.87 -6.36 4.04
N LEU A 55 8.51 -6.39 5.33
CA LEU A 55 7.12 -6.16 5.75
C LEU A 55 6.63 -4.78 5.30
N TYR A 56 7.44 -3.74 5.52
CA TYR A 56 7.12 -2.38 5.09
C TYR A 56 6.91 -2.27 3.58
N LEU A 57 7.83 -2.79 2.77
CA LEU A 57 7.71 -2.72 1.31
C LEU A 57 6.56 -3.57 0.78
N SER A 58 6.27 -4.71 1.42
CA SER A 58 5.12 -5.57 1.08
C SER A 58 3.80 -4.85 1.32
N GLU A 59 3.69 -4.16 2.46
CA GLU A 59 2.51 -3.37 2.77
C GLU A 59 2.36 -2.17 1.83
N GLN A 60 3.47 -1.49 1.52
CA GLN A 60 3.48 -0.42 0.52
C GLN A 60 3.03 -0.92 -0.86
N LEU A 61 3.48 -2.12 -1.28
CA LEU A 61 3.04 -2.76 -2.53
C LEU A 61 1.54 -3.06 -2.53
N ARG A 62 1.02 -3.56 -1.40
CA ARG A 62 -0.41 -3.86 -1.22
C ARG A 62 -1.26 -2.58 -1.36
N VAL A 63 -0.85 -1.50 -0.70
CA VAL A 63 -1.54 -0.20 -0.77
C VAL A 63 -1.50 0.37 -2.18
N GLU A 64 -0.35 0.33 -2.86
CA GLU A 64 -0.21 0.86 -4.22
C GLU A 64 -1.05 0.07 -5.23
N LYS A 65 -1.09 -1.28 -5.11
CA LYS A 65 -1.98 -2.14 -5.91
C LYS A 65 -3.45 -1.81 -5.67
N ALA A 66 -3.87 -1.64 -4.41
CA ALA A 66 -5.25 -1.25 -4.09
C ALA A 66 -5.60 0.17 -4.60
N SER A 67 -4.65 1.10 -4.57
CA SER A 67 -4.80 2.45 -5.16
C SER A 67 -5.00 2.39 -6.67
N ARG A 68 -4.19 1.55 -7.36
CA ARG A 68 -4.35 1.29 -8.79
C ARG A 68 -5.75 0.74 -9.11
N ASP A 69 -6.22 -0.23 -8.34
CA ASP A 69 -7.53 -0.86 -8.57
C ASP A 69 -8.68 0.14 -8.37
N LYS A 70 -8.59 1.01 -7.36
CA LYS A 70 -9.52 2.14 -7.17
C LYS A 70 -9.51 3.10 -8.36
N ASN A 71 -8.33 3.42 -8.90
CA ASN A 71 -8.20 4.26 -10.09
C ASN A 71 -8.81 3.58 -11.33
N ILE A 72 -8.59 2.27 -11.52
CA ILE A 72 -9.22 1.49 -12.60
C ILE A 72 -10.76 1.55 -12.49
N MET A 73 -11.31 1.33 -11.29
CA MET A 73 -12.75 1.42 -11.06
C MET A 73 -13.29 2.83 -11.35
N SER A 74 -12.58 3.87 -10.92
CA SER A 74 -12.94 5.26 -11.21
C SER A 74 -12.93 5.55 -12.71
N TYR A 75 -11.89 5.11 -13.42
CA TYR A 75 -11.78 5.22 -14.87
C TYR A 75 -12.95 4.54 -15.59
N LEU A 76 -13.29 3.30 -15.24
CA LEU A 76 -14.41 2.58 -15.83
C LEU A 76 -15.73 3.31 -15.62
N LYS A 77 -15.95 3.89 -14.43
CA LYS A 77 -17.13 4.68 -14.09
C LYS A 77 -17.20 6.02 -14.84
N LEU A 78 -16.06 6.66 -15.06
CA LEU A 78 -15.97 7.92 -15.82
C LEU A 78 -16.21 7.68 -17.31
N VAL A 79 -15.56 6.66 -17.88
CA VAL A 79 -15.73 6.31 -19.30
C VAL A 79 -17.15 5.85 -19.61
N SER A 80 -17.81 5.13 -18.71
CA SER A 80 -19.21 4.69 -18.95
C SER A 80 -20.22 5.83 -18.98
N LYS A 81 -19.88 7.00 -18.43
CA LYS A 81 -20.71 8.21 -18.42
C LYS A 81 -20.24 9.28 -19.41
N ALA A 82 -19.08 9.09 -20.03
CA ALA A 82 -18.45 10.08 -20.88
C ALA A 82 -19.02 10.05 -22.30
N ASP A 83 -19.17 11.23 -22.90
CA ASP A 83 -19.47 11.35 -24.31
C ASP A 83 -18.25 11.02 -25.19
N ARG A 84 -18.48 10.93 -26.51
CA ARG A 84 -17.48 10.55 -27.51
C ARG A 84 -16.30 11.53 -27.60
N HIS A 85 -16.47 12.77 -27.15
CA HIS A 85 -15.44 13.80 -27.17
C HIS A 85 -14.61 13.83 -25.86
N GLN A 86 -15.20 13.46 -24.73
CA GLN A 86 -14.55 13.42 -23.41
C GLN A 86 -13.74 12.14 -23.19
N ALA A 87 -14.18 11.01 -23.76
CA ALA A 87 -13.54 9.71 -23.56
C ALA A 87 -12.02 9.66 -23.87
N PRO A 88 -11.50 10.29 -24.95
CA PRO A 88 -10.06 10.34 -25.21
C PRO A 88 -9.25 11.07 -24.13
N HIS A 89 -9.80 12.15 -23.56
CA HIS A 89 -9.15 12.91 -22.49
C HIS A 89 -9.08 12.10 -21.19
N ILE A 90 -10.17 11.41 -20.85
CA ILE A 90 -10.24 10.52 -19.68
C ILE A 90 -9.25 9.37 -19.82
N ARG A 91 -9.15 8.74 -21.01
CA ARG A 91 -8.15 7.69 -21.28
C ARG A 91 -6.73 8.20 -21.11
N LYS A 92 -6.40 9.36 -21.69
CA LYS A 92 -5.06 9.96 -21.59
C LYS A 92 -4.68 10.30 -20.14
N ALA A 93 -5.65 10.75 -19.33
CA ALA A 93 -5.44 11.01 -17.92
C ALA A 93 -5.18 9.70 -17.14
N PHE A 94 -6.01 8.68 -17.36
CA PHE A 94 -5.84 7.36 -16.74
C PHE A 94 -4.49 6.74 -17.09
N GLU A 95 -4.09 6.78 -18.36
CA GLU A 95 -2.84 6.18 -18.83
C GLU A 95 -1.62 6.81 -18.16
N ARG A 96 -1.60 8.14 -17.98
CA ARG A 96 -0.54 8.83 -17.23
C ARG A 96 -0.45 8.39 -15.78
N VAL A 97 -1.60 8.26 -15.09
CA VAL A 97 -1.61 7.81 -13.70
C VAL A 97 -1.19 6.35 -13.61
N ASN A 98 -1.69 5.49 -14.51
CA ASN A 98 -1.38 4.08 -14.56
C ASN A 98 0.12 3.82 -14.85
N GLN A 99 0.74 4.61 -15.75
CA GLN A 99 2.18 4.55 -16.01
C GLN A 99 2.99 4.83 -14.74
N ARG A 100 2.64 5.89 -13.99
CA ARG A 100 3.31 6.24 -12.73
C ARG A 100 3.14 5.14 -11.68
N THR A 101 1.91 4.70 -11.45
CA THR A 101 1.61 3.63 -10.49
C THR A 101 2.32 2.32 -10.87
N SER A 102 2.37 1.97 -12.16
CA SER A 102 3.09 0.78 -12.62
C SER A 102 4.60 0.89 -12.41
N ALA A 103 5.20 2.06 -12.66
CA ALA A 103 6.61 2.31 -12.38
C ALA A 103 6.93 2.21 -10.88
N THR A 104 6.06 2.77 -10.02
CA THR A 104 6.19 2.67 -8.56
C THR A 104 6.08 1.22 -8.09
N ILE A 105 5.08 0.46 -8.56
CA ILE A 105 4.92 -0.97 -8.25
C ILE A 105 6.17 -1.75 -8.64
N ALA A 106 6.65 -1.59 -9.87
CA ALA A 106 7.85 -2.29 -10.37
C ALA A 106 9.11 -1.93 -9.56
N HIS A 107 9.20 -0.70 -9.05
CA HIS A 107 10.29 -0.28 -8.17
C HIS A 107 10.21 -0.93 -6.79
N ILE A 108 9.03 -0.98 -6.19
CA ILE A 108 8.81 -1.63 -4.89
C ILE A 108 9.08 -3.14 -5.02
N GLU A 109 8.60 -3.79 -6.07
CA GLU A 109 8.83 -5.22 -6.33
C GLU A 109 10.32 -5.54 -6.49
N ARG A 110 11.09 -4.68 -7.20
CA ARG A 110 12.55 -4.82 -7.28
C ARG A 110 13.24 -4.68 -5.92
N LYS A 111 12.83 -3.71 -5.10
CA LYS A 111 13.40 -3.55 -3.75
C LYS A 111 13.04 -4.72 -2.83
N LEU A 112 11.83 -5.26 -2.94
CA LEU A 112 11.43 -6.47 -2.21
C LEU A 112 12.30 -7.65 -2.58
N TYR A 113 12.53 -7.86 -3.87
CA TYR A 113 13.41 -8.91 -4.36
C TYR A 113 14.83 -8.76 -3.78
N GLN A 114 15.38 -7.54 -3.79
CA GLN A 114 16.69 -7.25 -3.19
C GLN A 114 16.72 -7.54 -1.69
N CYS A 115 15.71 -7.13 -0.92
CA CYS A 115 15.66 -7.42 0.51
C CYS A 115 15.51 -8.92 0.80
N HIS A 116 14.72 -9.66 0.01
CA HIS A 116 14.60 -11.12 0.14
C HIS A 116 15.94 -11.81 -0.16
N GLN A 117 16.65 -11.34 -1.19
CA GLN A 117 17.97 -11.86 -1.55
C GLN A 117 18.99 -11.59 -0.43
N GLN A 118 19.01 -10.38 0.12
CA GLN A 118 19.85 -10.03 1.28
C GLN A 118 19.54 -10.87 2.51
N LEU A 119 18.26 -11.13 2.78
CA LEU A 119 17.85 -11.96 3.92
C LEU A 119 18.35 -13.40 3.75
N LYS A 120 18.26 -13.94 2.54
CA LYS A 120 18.76 -15.28 2.19
C LYS A 120 20.28 -15.38 2.36
N GLU A 121 21.03 -14.38 1.90
CA GLU A 121 22.49 -14.31 2.08
C GLU A 121 22.89 -14.23 3.56
N LEU A 122 22.13 -13.47 4.37
CA LEU A 122 22.31 -13.40 5.83
C LEU A 122 21.96 -14.72 6.52
N GLU A 123 20.99 -15.49 6.03
CA GLU A 123 20.67 -16.84 6.53
C GLU A 123 21.73 -17.88 6.18
N GLU A 124 22.20 -17.89 4.94
CA GLU A 124 23.21 -18.83 4.44
C GLU A 124 24.60 -18.54 5.03
N GLY A 125 24.97 -17.28 5.25
CA GLY A 125 26.23 -16.88 5.88
C GLY A 125 26.35 -17.21 7.38
N CYS A 126 25.25 -17.60 8.04
CA CYS A 126 25.23 -18.00 9.45
C CYS A 126 25.23 -19.53 9.67
N SER A 127 25.39 -20.35 8.63
CA SER A 127 25.58 -21.80 8.81
C SER A 127 27.03 -22.15 9.13
N PRO A 128 27.35 -22.69 10.33
CA PRO A 128 28.63 -23.31 10.59
C PRO A 128 28.63 -24.71 9.95
N THR A 129 29.28 -24.89 8.81
CA THR A 129 29.68 -26.22 8.33
C THR A 129 31.08 -26.56 8.85
N SER A 130 31.17 -27.48 9.81
CA SER A 130 32.42 -28.19 10.15
C SER A 130 32.14 -29.45 11.01
N SER A 131 31.70 -30.53 10.36
CA SER A 131 31.95 -31.94 10.70
C SER A 131 31.25 -32.76 9.59
N VAL A 132 31.80 -33.72 8.84
CA VAL A 132 33.01 -34.54 8.88
C VAL A 132 33.33 -34.95 7.43
N LEU A 133 34.62 -35.02 7.08
CA LEU A 133 35.16 -35.69 5.89
C LEU A 133 34.75 -37.17 5.82
N LYS A 134 34.16 -37.64 4.72
CA LYS A 134 34.64 -38.90 4.10
C LYS A 134 34.20 -39.06 2.63
N VAL A 135 35.21 -38.92 1.76
CA VAL A 135 35.51 -39.74 0.58
C VAL A 135 34.43 -39.89 -0.50
N GLY A 136 34.79 -39.41 -1.69
CA GLY A 136 34.02 -39.59 -2.91
C GLY A 136 33.98 -41.03 -3.40
N SER A 137 32.88 -41.36 -4.04
CA SER A 137 32.80 -42.33 -5.13
C SER A 137 31.61 -41.91 -5.99
N GLY A 138 31.87 -41.75 -7.29
CA GLY A 138 30.88 -41.26 -8.23
C GLY A 138 29.89 -42.33 -8.72
N LEU A 139 29.27 -41.94 -9.84
CA LEU A 139 28.41 -42.69 -10.75
C LEU A 139 26.90 -42.74 -10.43
N ASP A 140 26.21 -41.87 -11.16
CA ASP A 140 25.18 -42.20 -12.17
C ASP A 140 23.69 -42.12 -11.83
N SER A 141 23.05 -41.36 -12.73
CA SER A 141 21.75 -41.59 -13.36
C SER A 141 20.43 -41.44 -12.59
N HIS A 142 19.79 -40.33 -12.93
CA HIS A 142 18.48 -40.26 -13.62
C HIS A 142 17.16 -40.49 -12.85
N LYS A 143 16.28 -39.48 -13.07
CA LYS A 143 14.80 -39.48 -13.10
C LYS A 143 13.99 -39.19 -11.81
N GLN A 144 13.52 -37.93 -11.77
CA GLN A 144 12.14 -37.51 -11.42
C GLN A 144 11.05 -38.38 -12.08
N PRO A 145 9.74 -38.21 -11.78
CA PRO A 145 9.02 -37.70 -10.60
C PRO A 145 7.76 -38.56 -10.26
N SER A 146 6.86 -38.03 -9.43
CA SER A 146 5.49 -38.50 -9.12
C SER A 146 5.40 -39.44 -7.90
N GLY A 147 4.52 -39.28 -6.93
CA GLY A 147 3.38 -38.39 -6.73
C GLY A 147 2.43 -39.04 -5.72
N LYS A 148 1.77 -38.22 -4.89
CA LYS A 148 0.57 -38.53 -4.07
C LYS A 148 0.78 -39.47 -2.86
N VAL A 149 0.64 -39.00 -1.60
CA VAL A 149 -0.52 -38.51 -0.83
C VAL A 149 -1.05 -39.59 0.15
N SER A 150 -1.16 -39.14 1.41
CA SER A 150 -2.09 -39.54 2.48
C SER A 150 -1.81 -40.70 3.44
N TYR A 151 -1.57 -40.28 4.69
CA TYR A 151 -2.32 -40.56 5.92
C TYR A 151 -2.72 -41.99 6.30
N SER A 152 -2.12 -42.39 7.43
CA SER A 152 -2.78 -42.77 8.69
C SER A 152 -3.05 -44.25 8.99
N LYS A 153 -2.77 -44.54 10.28
CA LYS A 153 -3.70 -45.12 11.26
C LYS A 153 -3.43 -46.56 11.71
N LEU A 154 -3.28 -46.63 13.02
CA LEU A 154 -3.21 -47.77 13.91
C LEU A 154 -4.62 -48.28 14.24
N SER A 155 -4.87 -49.59 14.10
CA SER A 155 -5.77 -50.40 14.94
C SER A 155 -5.76 -51.90 14.54
N LYS A 156 -5.73 -52.78 15.55
CA LYS A 156 -5.66 -54.26 15.58
C LYS A 156 -7.00 -54.96 15.16
N PRO A 157 -7.24 -56.28 15.43
CA PRO A 157 -6.64 -57.52 14.88
C PRO A 157 -7.73 -58.52 14.36
N SER A 158 -7.40 -59.49 13.49
CA SER A 158 -8.26 -60.67 13.25
C SER A 158 -7.57 -61.74 12.38
N GLY A 159 -7.70 -63.02 12.77
CA GLY A 159 -7.54 -64.30 12.01
C GLY A 159 -6.25 -64.52 11.20
N GLU A 160 -5.38 -65.47 11.56
CA GLU A 160 -5.33 -66.87 11.02
C GLU A 160 -5.20 -66.86 9.48
N ASP A 161 -4.12 -67.34 8.82
CA ASP A 161 -3.35 -68.57 8.99
C ASP A 161 -1.99 -68.49 8.26
N SER A 162 -1.15 -69.51 8.49
CA SER A 162 -0.01 -70.01 7.70
C SER A 162 1.44 -69.78 8.23
N LEU A 163 1.89 -70.81 8.94
CA LEU A 163 3.25 -71.28 9.27
C LEU A 163 4.21 -71.41 8.05
N PRO A 164 5.50 -71.85 8.14
CA PRO A 164 6.31 -72.28 9.31
C PRO A 164 7.79 -71.79 9.31
N ILE A 165 8.45 -71.61 10.47
CA ILE A 165 9.92 -71.85 10.57
C ILE A 165 10.25 -72.52 11.91
N ASN A 166 10.43 -73.85 11.83
CA ASN A 166 11.49 -74.67 12.42
C ASN A 166 11.85 -74.49 13.90
N PHE A 167 11.14 -75.20 14.75
CA PHE A 167 11.78 -75.94 15.85
C PHE A 167 11.90 -77.40 15.44
N ALA A 168 13.12 -77.82 15.14
CA ALA A 168 13.46 -79.22 14.91
C ALA A 168 13.27 -80.00 16.23
N ARG A 169 12.10 -80.61 16.38
CA ARG A 169 11.84 -81.67 17.35
C ARG A 169 11.96 -83.00 16.62
N SER A 170 13.09 -83.68 16.79
CA SER A 170 13.24 -85.06 16.31
C SER A 170 12.53 -86.01 17.28
N SER A 171 11.32 -86.40 16.87
CA SER A 171 10.73 -87.75 16.89
C SER A 171 11.19 -88.77 17.96
N THR A 172 10.23 -89.10 18.80
CA THR A 172 9.91 -90.43 19.33
C THR A 172 10.18 -91.54 18.31
N LEU A 173 10.98 -92.55 18.68
CA LEU A 173 11.09 -93.82 17.98
C LEU A 173 10.80 -94.93 18.98
N GLU A 174 9.52 -95.25 19.09
CA GLU A 174 8.97 -96.36 19.85
C GLU A 174 8.51 -97.40 18.82
N SER A 175 9.24 -98.50 18.67
CA SER A 175 8.66 -99.79 18.25
C SER A 175 9.67 -100.95 18.33
N HIS A 176 9.23 -101.99 19.05
CA HIS A 176 9.62 -103.40 19.01
C HIS A 176 10.99 -103.84 19.56
N LEU A 177 10.97 -104.49 20.74
CA LEU A 177 11.80 -105.68 21.04
C LEU A 177 11.25 -106.42 22.28
N SER A 178 10.37 -107.39 22.00
CA SER A 178 10.13 -108.64 22.75
C SER A 178 10.43 -109.75 21.75
N GLU A 179 11.01 -110.92 22.04
CA GLU A 179 11.52 -111.60 23.22
C GLU A 179 12.19 -112.88 22.67
N MET A 180 13.13 -113.49 23.43
CA MET A 180 13.44 -114.93 23.49
C MET A 180 14.93 -115.30 23.38
N GLN A 181 15.50 -115.43 24.58
CA GLN A 181 16.34 -116.51 25.12
C GLN A 181 17.70 -116.90 24.53
N GLN A 182 18.67 -116.76 25.44
CA GLN A 182 19.68 -117.76 25.82
C GLN A 182 20.86 -117.99 24.86
N ARG A 183 21.89 -117.15 25.06
CA ARG A 183 23.25 -117.67 25.26
C ARG A 183 23.90 -116.93 26.42
N LYS A 184 24.30 -117.68 27.44
CA LYS A 184 24.79 -117.19 28.72
C LYS A 184 26.11 -116.40 28.58
N PHE A 185 26.26 -115.47 29.53
CA PHE A 185 27.47 -114.78 30.00
C PHE A 185 27.91 -113.51 29.24
N SER A 186 27.25 -112.37 29.55
CA SER A 186 27.88 -111.03 29.78
C SER A 186 26.90 -109.81 29.68
N ASP A 187 25.57 -109.97 29.79
CA ASP A 187 24.64 -108.87 29.40
C ASP A 187 24.12 -107.94 30.52
N LYS A 188 24.13 -108.38 31.79
CA LYS A 188 23.63 -107.52 32.90
C LYS A 188 24.54 -106.32 33.20
N LYS A 189 25.81 -106.37 32.79
CA LYS A 189 26.76 -105.26 32.93
C LYS A 189 26.50 -104.15 31.91
N TYR A 190 26.08 -104.49 30.69
CA TYR A 190 25.96 -103.55 29.59
C TYR A 190 24.71 -102.66 29.69
N VAL A 191 23.55 -103.25 30.00
CA VAL A 191 22.30 -102.50 30.24
C VAL A 191 22.40 -101.59 31.48
N ALA A 192 23.01 -102.10 32.56
CA ALA A 192 23.25 -101.31 33.77
C ALA A 192 24.25 -100.15 33.50
N GLN A 193 25.25 -100.37 32.65
CA GLN A 193 26.21 -99.35 32.25
C GLN A 193 25.57 -98.29 31.33
N GLN A 194 24.67 -98.69 30.43
CA GLN A 194 23.95 -97.78 29.55
C GLN A 194 22.91 -96.93 30.28
N GLN A 195 22.17 -97.53 31.24
CA GLN A 195 21.27 -96.77 32.13
C GLN A 195 22.04 -95.79 33.02
N LYS A 196 23.22 -96.18 33.51
CA LYS A 196 24.11 -95.29 34.27
C LYS A 196 24.61 -94.10 33.43
N LEU A 197 24.95 -94.34 32.17
CA LEU A 197 25.38 -93.30 31.23
C LEU A 197 24.23 -92.33 30.90
N LEU A 198 23.02 -92.84 30.64
CA LEU A 198 21.83 -92.02 30.40
C LEU A 198 21.44 -91.20 31.63
N LEU A 199 21.52 -91.79 32.83
CA LEU A 199 21.25 -91.09 34.08
C LEU A 199 22.30 -89.99 34.34
N GLN A 200 23.57 -90.23 34.01
CA GLN A 200 24.61 -89.22 34.10
C GLN A 200 24.38 -88.09 33.09
N LYS A 201 24.03 -88.41 31.85
CA LYS A 201 23.69 -87.42 30.82
C LYS A 201 22.49 -86.57 31.23
N MET A 202 21.43 -87.19 31.75
CA MET A 202 20.25 -86.47 32.26
C MET A 202 20.58 -85.61 33.48
N LYS A 203 21.49 -86.04 34.36
CA LYS A 203 21.97 -85.21 35.47
C LYS A 203 22.78 -84.03 34.97
N GLU A 204 23.63 -84.23 33.97
CA GLU A 204 24.44 -83.17 33.38
C GLU A 204 23.56 -82.13 32.68
N GLU A 205 22.59 -82.58 31.86
CA GLU A 205 21.57 -81.74 31.23
C GLU A 205 20.70 -81.02 32.27
N LEU A 206 20.34 -81.66 33.40
CA LEU A 206 19.62 -81.00 34.49
C LEU A 206 20.46 -79.90 35.14
N THR A 207 21.75 -80.14 35.40
CA THR A 207 22.64 -79.12 35.96
C THR A 207 22.94 -77.99 34.97
N GLU A 208 22.96 -78.28 33.67
CA GLU A 208 23.11 -77.28 32.62
C GLU A 208 21.83 -76.43 32.51
N ALA A 209 20.66 -77.05 32.54
CA ALA A 209 19.37 -76.37 32.58
C ALA A 209 19.22 -75.47 33.83
N GLU A 210 19.67 -75.93 35.00
CA GLU A 210 19.70 -75.12 36.23
C GLU A 210 20.62 -73.90 36.09
N LYS A 211 21.82 -74.06 35.50
CA LYS A 211 22.73 -72.93 35.23
C LYS A 211 22.12 -71.92 34.26
N VAL A 212 21.48 -72.41 33.19
CA VAL A 212 20.79 -71.54 32.22
C VAL A 212 19.64 -70.79 32.92
N HIS A 213 18.86 -71.46 33.76
CA HIS A 213 17.78 -70.83 34.53
C HIS A 213 18.30 -69.72 35.47
N ALA A 214 19.39 -69.97 36.20
CA ALA A 214 20.02 -68.97 37.05
C ALA A 214 20.55 -67.78 36.24
N SER A 215 21.19 -68.03 35.09
CA SER A 215 21.68 -66.96 34.20
C SER A 215 20.53 -66.14 33.61
N PHE A 216 19.44 -66.80 33.22
CA PHE A 216 18.23 -66.17 32.72
C PHE A 216 17.58 -65.30 33.79
N GLN A 217 17.47 -65.79 35.03
CA GLN A 217 16.92 -65.04 36.15
C GLN A 217 17.71 -63.74 36.42
N VAL A 218 19.05 -63.81 36.40
CA VAL A 218 19.91 -62.63 36.55
C VAL A 218 19.71 -61.65 35.39
N SER A 219 19.63 -62.15 34.15
CA SER A 219 19.38 -61.29 32.97
C SER A 219 18.02 -60.61 33.02
N HIS A 220 16.98 -61.31 33.47
CA HIS A 220 15.64 -60.74 33.65
C HIS A 220 15.63 -59.66 34.74
N GLN A 221 16.35 -59.87 35.84
CA GLN A 221 16.44 -58.89 36.91
C GLN A 221 17.22 -57.64 36.47
N SER A 222 18.33 -57.81 35.76
CA SER A 222 19.09 -56.71 35.15
C SER A 222 18.25 -55.93 34.14
N LEU A 223 17.51 -56.62 33.27
CA LEU A 223 16.60 -56.00 32.30
C LEU A 223 15.49 -55.19 33.00
N LYS A 224 14.90 -55.74 34.07
CA LYS A 224 13.88 -55.05 34.86
C LYS A 224 14.42 -53.77 35.51
N GLU A 225 15.61 -53.83 36.09
CA GLU A 225 16.28 -52.68 36.69
C GLU A 225 16.60 -51.61 35.65
N SER A 226 17.18 -52.01 34.51
CA SER A 226 17.45 -51.09 33.38
C SER A 226 16.17 -50.42 32.89
N HIS A 227 15.10 -51.19 32.67
CA HIS A 227 13.82 -50.64 32.21
C HIS A 227 13.20 -49.69 33.23
N MET A 228 13.30 -49.98 34.53
CA MET A 228 12.81 -49.10 35.59
C MET A 228 13.56 -47.76 35.57
N ILE A 229 14.89 -47.80 35.42
CA ILE A 229 15.74 -46.60 35.31
C ILE A 229 15.39 -45.80 34.05
N ASP A 230 15.19 -46.47 32.92
CA ASP A 230 14.85 -45.81 31.66
C ASP A 230 13.47 -45.14 31.71
N VAL A 231 12.47 -45.79 32.31
CA VAL A 231 11.14 -45.19 32.53
C VAL A 231 11.24 -43.97 33.44
N GLN A 232 12.01 -44.06 34.52
CA GLN A 232 12.25 -42.94 35.44
C GLN A 232 12.91 -41.76 34.72
N ARG A 233 13.94 -42.01 33.92
CA ARG A 233 14.63 -40.99 33.12
C ARG A 233 13.69 -40.33 32.11
N ILE A 234 12.85 -41.11 31.43
CA ILE A 234 11.88 -40.57 30.47
C ILE A 234 10.86 -39.68 31.18
N LEU A 235 10.39 -40.08 32.37
CA LEU A 235 9.45 -39.30 33.15
C LEU A 235 10.05 -37.96 33.59
N GLU A 236 11.29 -37.96 34.06
CA GLU A 236 12.03 -36.75 34.44
C GLU A 236 12.22 -35.80 33.25
N LEU A 237 12.64 -36.35 32.10
CA LEU A 237 12.79 -35.57 30.86
C LEU A 237 11.46 -35.00 30.37
N LEU A 238 10.37 -35.76 30.50
CA LEU A 238 9.02 -35.29 30.15
C LEU A 238 8.60 -34.13 31.08
N GLN A 239 8.90 -34.24 32.37
CA GLN A 239 8.60 -33.20 33.35
C GLN A 239 9.42 -31.93 33.10
N GLU A 240 10.72 -32.04 32.82
CA GLU A 240 11.58 -30.91 32.45
C GLU A 240 11.09 -30.24 31.16
N LYS A 241 10.70 -31.02 30.15
CA LYS A 241 10.13 -30.44 28.92
C LYS A 241 8.82 -29.71 29.19
N LYS A 242 7.97 -30.23 30.07
CA LYS A 242 6.72 -29.57 30.45
C LYS A 242 6.95 -28.25 31.18
N THR A 243 7.92 -28.20 32.10
CA THR A 243 8.25 -26.95 32.81
C THR A 243 8.87 -25.93 31.87
N LYS A 244 9.79 -26.35 31.00
CA LYS A 244 10.38 -25.48 29.97
C LYS A 244 9.34 -24.93 29.01
N GLN A 245 8.37 -25.75 28.59
CA GLN A 245 7.26 -25.30 27.75
C GLN A 245 6.40 -24.26 28.47
N SER A 246 6.02 -24.51 29.72
CA SER A 246 5.23 -23.54 30.52
C SER A 246 5.97 -22.22 30.72
N LEU A 247 7.29 -22.25 30.94
CA LEU A 247 8.10 -21.05 31.05
C LEU A 247 8.14 -20.25 29.74
N MET A 248 8.36 -20.94 28.62
CA MET A 248 8.38 -20.31 27.29
C MET A 248 7.00 -19.72 26.94
N GLU A 249 5.92 -20.43 27.26
CA GLU A 249 4.55 -19.93 27.10
C GLU A 249 4.32 -18.66 27.91
N LYS A 250 4.74 -18.65 29.19
CA LYS A 250 4.66 -17.46 30.03
C LYS A 250 5.45 -16.29 29.45
N GLN A 251 6.69 -16.52 29.01
CA GLN A 251 7.52 -15.49 28.39
C GLN A 251 6.88 -14.90 27.12
N VAL A 252 6.34 -15.76 26.24
CA VAL A 252 5.63 -15.32 25.04
C VAL A 252 4.38 -14.53 25.41
N ASN A 253 3.64 -14.97 26.43
CA ASN A 253 2.45 -14.28 26.90
C ASN A 253 2.77 -12.90 27.50
N ASP A 254 3.82 -12.79 28.31
CA ASP A 254 4.28 -11.52 28.88
C ASP A 254 4.70 -10.54 27.76
N HIS A 255 5.40 -11.04 26.73
CA HIS A 255 5.80 -10.24 25.58
C HIS A 255 4.61 -9.81 24.72
N LEU A 256 3.64 -10.71 24.49
CA LEU A 256 2.41 -10.41 23.77
C LEU A 256 1.56 -9.39 24.54
N GLN A 257 1.46 -9.52 25.86
CA GLN A 257 0.74 -8.58 26.71
C GLN A 257 1.34 -7.18 26.60
N LYS A 258 2.67 -7.06 26.63
CA LYS A 258 3.36 -5.79 26.44
C LYS A 258 3.00 -5.13 25.09
N TYR A 259 2.99 -5.90 24.00
CA TYR A 259 2.56 -5.36 22.71
C TYR A 259 1.09 -4.96 22.67
N LEU A 260 0.22 -5.74 23.30
CA LEU A 260 -1.20 -5.39 23.41
C LEU A 260 -1.40 -4.09 24.19
N ASP A 261 -0.64 -3.89 25.27
CA ASP A 261 -0.68 -2.67 26.08
C ASP A 261 -0.15 -1.47 25.28
N GLU A 262 0.95 -1.62 24.54
CA GLU A 262 1.49 -0.58 23.64
C GLU A 262 0.48 -0.20 22.53
N ILE A 263 -0.17 -1.19 21.92
CA ILE A 263 -1.21 -0.96 20.91
C ILE A 263 -2.41 -0.23 21.51
N CYS A 264 -2.85 -0.63 22.71
CA CYS A 264 -3.95 0.03 23.42
C CYS A 264 -3.61 1.49 23.73
N HIS A 265 -2.42 1.74 24.28
CA HIS A 265 -1.94 3.09 24.56
C HIS A 265 -1.87 3.94 23.29
N LEU A 266 -1.32 3.39 22.19
CA LEU A 266 -1.24 4.10 20.92
C LEU A 266 -2.62 4.40 20.33
N LYS A 267 -3.56 3.45 20.41
CA LYS A 267 -4.94 3.64 19.96
C LYS A 267 -5.64 4.75 20.75
N GLN A 268 -5.42 4.80 22.06
CA GLN A 268 -5.96 5.86 22.92
C GLN A 268 -5.38 7.22 22.56
N HIS A 269 -4.05 7.30 22.38
CA HIS A 269 -3.40 8.53 21.96
C HIS A 269 -3.91 8.99 20.58
N LEU A 270 -4.07 8.06 19.64
CA LEU A 270 -4.62 8.36 18.32
C LEU A 270 -6.04 8.91 18.41
N ALA A 271 -6.93 8.27 19.17
CA ALA A 271 -8.29 8.75 19.39
C ALA A 271 -8.32 10.17 19.99
N CYS A 272 -7.49 10.43 21.00
CA CYS A 272 -7.36 11.77 21.58
C CYS A 272 -6.89 12.81 20.55
N THR A 273 -5.89 12.47 19.73
CA THR A 273 -5.42 13.37 18.67
C THR A 273 -6.45 13.59 17.57
N GLU A 274 -7.25 12.57 17.24
CA GLU A 274 -8.34 12.65 16.27
C GLU A 274 -9.43 13.60 16.75
N GLU A 275 -9.88 13.47 18.01
CA GLU A 275 -10.84 14.39 18.62
C GLU A 275 -10.32 15.83 18.62
N LYS A 276 -9.04 16.03 18.99
CA LYS A 276 -8.41 17.35 18.95
C LYS A 276 -8.37 17.93 17.53
N MET A 277 -8.02 17.13 16.54
CA MET A 277 -8.00 17.56 15.13
C MET A 277 -9.41 17.87 14.62
N ALA A 278 -10.40 17.05 14.98
CA ALA A 278 -11.80 17.29 14.63
C ALA A 278 -12.32 18.60 15.24
N TYR A 279 -12.01 18.86 16.52
CA TYR A 279 -12.33 20.11 17.18
C TYR A 279 -11.69 21.32 16.50
N LEU A 280 -10.39 21.27 16.22
CA LEU A 280 -9.68 22.35 15.53
C LEU A 280 -10.23 22.60 14.11
N SER A 281 -10.62 21.53 13.41
CA SER A 281 -11.26 21.66 12.11
C SER A 281 -12.62 22.35 12.21
N TYR A 282 -13.42 21.99 13.22
CA TYR A 282 -14.70 22.63 13.51
C TYR A 282 -14.53 24.12 13.85
N GLU A 283 -13.54 24.46 14.68
CA GLU A 283 -13.24 25.84 15.06
C GLU A 283 -12.84 26.69 13.84
N ARG A 284 -11.94 26.19 12.99
CA ARG A 284 -11.58 26.87 11.72
C ARG A 284 -12.79 27.04 10.80
N ALA A 285 -13.64 26.03 10.70
CA ALA A 285 -14.86 26.13 9.89
C ALA A 285 -15.83 27.19 10.46
N LYS A 286 -15.93 27.28 11.79
CA LYS A 286 -16.73 28.29 12.48
C LYS A 286 -16.20 29.70 12.23
N GLU A 287 -14.89 29.92 12.32
CA GLU A 287 -14.28 31.22 12.00
C GLU A 287 -14.60 31.66 10.56
N ILE A 288 -14.51 30.74 9.60
CA ILE A 288 -14.89 31.01 8.20
C ILE A 288 -16.38 31.33 8.09
N TRP A 289 -17.23 30.60 8.80
CA TRP A 289 -18.67 30.82 8.81
C TRP A 289 -19.04 32.19 9.39
N ASP A 290 -18.41 32.61 10.49
CA ASP A 290 -18.61 33.92 11.10
C ASP A 290 -18.24 35.04 10.12
N VAL A 291 -17.11 34.91 9.42
CA VAL A 291 -16.71 35.85 8.35
C VAL A 291 -17.75 35.86 7.23
N MET A 292 -18.26 34.70 6.81
CA MET A 292 -19.31 34.62 5.78
C MET A 292 -20.60 35.33 6.20
N GLU A 293 -21.03 35.18 7.46
CA GLU A 293 -22.20 35.89 7.98
C GLU A 293 -21.98 37.41 8.01
N THR A 294 -20.76 37.89 8.30
CA THR A 294 -20.48 39.32 8.16
C THR A 294 -20.59 39.79 6.71
N PHE A 295 -20.11 39.01 5.74
CA PHE A 295 -20.27 39.34 4.32
C PHE A 295 -21.74 39.35 3.90
N LYS A 296 -22.50 38.33 4.30
CA LYS A 296 -23.95 38.25 4.07
C LYS A 296 -24.68 39.46 4.65
N SER A 297 -24.39 39.84 5.90
CA SER A 297 -24.97 41.03 6.53
C SER A 297 -24.61 42.33 5.79
N ARG A 298 -23.37 42.44 5.27
CA ARG A 298 -22.97 43.60 4.46
C ARG A 298 -23.69 43.64 3.12
N ILE A 299 -23.84 42.49 2.45
CA ILE A 299 -24.58 42.39 1.19
C ILE A 299 -26.04 42.76 1.39
N THR A 300 -26.71 42.24 2.43
CA THR A 300 -28.12 42.58 2.70
C THR A 300 -28.30 44.07 3.03
N LYS A 301 -27.36 44.70 3.75
CA LYS A 301 -27.36 46.16 3.96
C LYS A 301 -27.19 46.96 2.68
N LEU A 302 -26.31 46.51 1.78
CA LEU A 302 -26.13 47.16 0.47
C LEU A 302 -27.36 46.99 -0.40
N GLU A 303 -28.00 45.83 -0.36
CA GLU A 303 -29.22 45.52 -1.10
C GLU A 303 -30.41 46.36 -0.62
N THR A 304 -30.58 46.52 0.70
CA THR A 304 -31.64 47.39 1.25
C THR A 304 -31.39 48.87 0.94
N LEU A 305 -30.13 49.32 0.99
CA LEU A 305 -29.77 50.69 0.57
C LEU A 305 -30.10 50.89 -0.92
N GLN A 306 -29.70 49.95 -1.77
CA GLN A 306 -30.02 49.99 -3.20
C GLN A 306 -31.53 50.02 -3.46
N GLN A 307 -32.32 49.19 -2.74
CA GLN A 307 -33.78 49.18 -2.85
C GLN A 307 -34.40 50.51 -2.37
N ALA A 308 -33.92 51.11 -1.28
CA ALA A 308 -34.41 52.40 -0.80
C ALA A 308 -34.11 53.54 -1.79
N THR A 309 -32.90 53.58 -2.36
CA THR A 309 -32.53 54.56 -3.39
C THR A 309 -33.32 54.35 -4.68
N GLN A 310 -33.54 53.10 -5.10
CA GLN A 310 -34.40 52.79 -6.24
C GLN A 310 -35.86 53.21 -6.00
N LEU A 311 -36.39 53.03 -4.79
CA LEU A 311 -37.75 53.44 -4.43
C LEU A 311 -37.90 54.97 -4.44
N GLU A 312 -36.93 55.71 -3.92
CA GLU A 312 -36.92 57.18 -3.92
C GLU A 312 -36.72 57.76 -5.34
N MET A 313 -35.86 57.14 -6.13
CA MET A 313 -35.65 57.50 -7.53
C MET A 313 -36.88 57.14 -8.40
N MET A 314 -37.54 56.00 -8.14
CA MET A 314 -38.79 55.60 -8.80
C MET A 314 -39.95 56.52 -8.41
N ALA A 315 -40.06 56.93 -7.14
CA ALA A 315 -41.08 57.87 -6.68
C ALA A 315 -40.89 59.26 -7.32
N SER A 316 -39.66 59.76 -7.39
CA SER A 316 -39.33 61.03 -8.05
C SER A 316 -39.43 60.98 -9.59
N LEU A 317 -39.14 59.83 -10.22
CA LEU A 317 -39.40 59.61 -11.64
C LEU A 317 -40.89 59.37 -11.97
N ARG A 318 -41.78 59.12 -11.01
CA ARG A 318 -43.21 58.87 -11.31
C ARG A 318 -44.00 60.16 -11.56
N THR A 319 -43.52 61.29 -11.05
CA THR A 319 -44.14 62.63 -11.18
C THR A 319 -43.50 63.47 -12.28
N ARG A 320 -42.18 63.43 -12.45
CA ARG A 320 -41.40 64.31 -13.35
C ARG A 320 -41.56 64.11 -14.89
N PRO A 321 -41.80 62.91 -15.45
CA PRO A 321 -41.85 62.71 -16.90
C PRO A 321 -43.22 63.04 -17.53
N LYS A 322 -44.30 63.11 -16.74
CA LYS A 322 -45.64 63.44 -17.28
C LYS A 322 -45.72 64.88 -17.78
N ASP A 323 -45.14 65.82 -17.05
CA ASP A 323 -45.08 67.23 -17.44
C ASP A 323 -44.13 67.47 -18.63
N PHE A 324 -43.02 66.73 -18.67
CA PHE A 324 -42.07 66.78 -19.79
C PHE A 324 -42.68 66.23 -21.08
N LEU A 325 -43.38 65.10 -21.01
CA LEU A 325 -44.06 64.51 -22.17
C LEU A 325 -45.16 65.44 -22.70
N PHE A 326 -45.94 66.08 -21.84
CA PHE A 326 -46.97 67.04 -22.27
C PHE A 326 -46.37 68.26 -22.99
N ARG A 327 -45.27 68.82 -22.46
CA ARG A 327 -44.55 69.93 -23.12
C ARG A 327 -43.93 69.52 -24.45
N PHE A 328 -43.38 68.30 -24.52
CA PHE A 328 -42.77 67.78 -25.75
C PHE A 328 -43.80 67.51 -26.85
N ILE A 329 -44.97 66.97 -26.50
CA ILE A 329 -46.09 66.77 -27.43
C ILE A 329 -46.59 68.10 -27.97
N SER A 330 -46.74 69.11 -27.11
CA SER A 330 -47.13 70.46 -27.51
C SER A 330 -46.13 71.07 -28.51
N LEU A 331 -44.83 70.88 -28.26
CA LEU A 331 -43.75 71.38 -29.12
C LEU A 331 -43.69 70.65 -30.48
N LEU A 332 -43.98 69.35 -30.51
CA LEU A 332 -44.12 68.61 -31.76
C LEU A 332 -45.36 69.06 -32.56
N LEU A 333 -46.47 69.37 -31.86
CA LEU A 333 -47.67 69.88 -32.51
C LEU A 333 -47.43 71.25 -33.17
N THR A 334 -46.74 72.17 -32.49
CA THR A 334 -46.42 73.49 -33.05
C THR A 334 -45.43 73.39 -34.21
N LEU A 335 -44.44 72.49 -34.14
CA LEU A 335 -43.54 72.25 -35.26
C LEU A 335 -44.30 71.70 -36.48
N THR A 336 -45.24 70.78 -36.26
CA THR A 336 -46.04 70.18 -37.32
C THR A 336 -46.93 71.23 -37.99
N THR A 337 -47.58 72.13 -37.23
CA THR A 337 -48.40 73.20 -37.81
C THR A 337 -47.57 74.21 -38.61
N ILE A 338 -46.36 74.56 -38.14
CA ILE A 338 -45.43 75.41 -38.90
C ILE A 338 -45.01 74.72 -40.20
N LEU A 339 -44.67 73.43 -40.16
CA LEU A 339 -44.29 72.68 -41.35
C LEU A 339 -45.45 72.61 -42.36
N LEU A 340 -46.67 72.39 -41.87
CA LEU A 340 -47.87 72.35 -42.69
C LEU A 340 -48.17 73.72 -43.31
N LEU A 341 -47.92 74.82 -42.57
CA LEU A 341 -48.02 76.18 -43.07
C LEU A 341 -46.99 76.45 -44.17
N MET A 342 -45.75 76.01 -44.00
CA MET A 342 -44.69 76.10 -45.01
C MET A 342 -45.04 75.32 -46.29
N VAL A 343 -45.62 74.13 -46.15
CA VAL A 343 -46.08 73.34 -47.30
C VAL A 343 -47.26 74.03 -48.00
N SER A 344 -48.18 74.63 -47.24
CA SER A 344 -49.33 75.35 -47.81
C SER A 344 -48.93 76.65 -48.52
N THR A 345 -47.96 77.39 -47.98
CA THR A 345 -47.39 78.58 -48.63
C THR A 345 -46.57 78.21 -49.87
N LEU A 346 -45.83 77.09 -49.85
CA LEU A 346 -45.15 76.54 -51.02
C LEU A 346 -46.14 76.05 -52.09
N CYS A 347 -47.28 75.49 -51.69
CA CYS A 347 -48.31 74.98 -52.60
C CYS A 347 -49.13 76.11 -53.25
N SER A 348 -49.21 77.27 -52.61
CA SER A 348 -49.95 78.45 -53.12
C SER A 348 -49.14 79.35 -54.06
N CYS A 349 -47.86 79.05 -54.31
CA CYS A 349 -47.05 79.77 -55.28
C CYS A 349 -47.18 79.15 -56.68
N PRO A 350 -47.57 79.90 -57.73
CA PRO A 350 -47.50 79.40 -59.10
C PRO A 350 -46.03 79.32 -59.53
N LEU A 351 -45.48 78.10 -59.65
CA LEU A 351 -44.06 77.88 -59.94
C LEU A 351 -43.82 77.03 -61.19
N PRO A 352 -43.08 77.58 -62.17
CA PRO A 352 -42.19 76.81 -63.02
C PRO A 352 -40.71 76.88 -62.57
N LEU A 353 -40.37 77.56 -61.46
CA LEU A 353 -38.95 77.91 -61.16
C LEU A 353 -38.26 77.18 -59.99
N LEU A 354 -38.97 76.41 -59.14
CA LEU A 354 -38.36 75.78 -57.94
C LEU A 354 -37.98 74.30 -58.09
N SER A 355 -38.45 73.62 -59.13
CA SER A 355 -38.07 72.21 -59.34
C SER A 355 -36.61 72.06 -59.83
N SER A 356 -36.02 73.10 -60.45
CA SER A 356 -34.61 73.10 -60.85
C SER A 356 -33.68 73.37 -59.67
N ARG A 357 -33.99 74.38 -58.84
CA ARG A 357 -33.13 74.79 -57.72
C ARG A 357 -33.13 73.79 -56.56
N LEU A 358 -34.28 73.18 -56.23
CA LEU A 358 -34.35 72.12 -55.21
C LEU A 358 -33.60 70.84 -55.65
N ARG A 359 -33.68 70.48 -56.94
CA ARG A 359 -32.91 69.36 -57.48
C ARG A 359 -31.40 69.59 -57.38
N ILE A 360 -30.93 70.80 -57.69
CA ILE A 360 -29.53 71.17 -57.51
C ILE A 360 -29.12 71.08 -56.03
N PHE A 361 -29.96 71.57 -55.11
CA PHE A 361 -29.65 71.54 -53.67
C PHE A 361 -29.60 70.11 -53.09
N ILE A 362 -30.50 69.23 -53.52
CA ILE A 362 -30.48 67.81 -53.12
C ILE A 362 -29.23 67.11 -53.65
N VAL A 363 -28.85 67.37 -54.91
CA VAL A 363 -27.61 66.83 -55.48
C VAL A 363 -26.38 67.31 -54.70
N PHE A 364 -26.30 68.61 -54.35
CA PHE A 364 -25.22 69.12 -53.51
C PHE A 364 -25.20 68.52 -52.10
N MET A 365 -26.36 68.29 -51.48
CA MET A 365 -26.45 67.60 -50.19
C MET A 365 -25.98 66.15 -50.26
N ILE A 366 -26.36 65.41 -51.31
CA ILE A 366 -25.90 64.03 -51.52
C ILE A 366 -24.39 63.98 -51.75
N ILE A 367 -23.84 64.91 -52.54
CA ILE A 367 -22.39 65.03 -52.75
C ILE A 367 -21.68 65.38 -51.44
N GLY A 368 -22.21 66.33 -50.65
CA GLY A 368 -21.69 66.69 -49.33
C GLY A 368 -21.68 65.51 -48.35
N LEU A 369 -22.80 64.78 -48.25
CA LEU A 369 -22.91 63.56 -47.44
C LEU A 369 -21.94 62.47 -47.93
N GLY A 370 -21.75 62.34 -49.24
CA GLY A 370 -20.79 61.41 -49.84
C GLY A 370 -19.34 61.73 -49.47
N THR A 371 -18.95 63.01 -49.52
CA THR A 371 -17.59 63.44 -49.12
C THR A 371 -17.35 63.25 -47.61
N LEU A 372 -18.34 63.52 -46.76
CA LEU A 372 -18.26 63.27 -45.32
C LEU A 372 -18.16 61.78 -44.99
N ALA A 373 -18.92 60.93 -45.68
CA ALA A 373 -18.82 59.48 -45.53
C ALA A 373 -17.45 58.95 -45.99
N TRP A 374 -16.90 59.50 -47.08
CA TRP A 374 -15.56 59.17 -47.57
C TRP A 374 -14.47 59.58 -46.56
N GLN A 375 -14.57 60.79 -46.00
CA GLN A 375 -13.64 61.28 -44.99
C GLN A 375 -13.69 60.42 -43.71
N LYS A 376 -14.88 60.03 -43.26
CA LYS A 376 -15.07 59.17 -42.09
C LYS A 376 -14.53 57.75 -42.32
N ARG A 377 -14.68 57.21 -43.54
CA ARG A 377 -14.14 55.89 -43.93
C ARG A 377 -12.61 55.86 -43.92
N HIS A 378 -11.93 56.94 -44.31
CA HIS A 378 -10.46 57.01 -44.25
C HIS A 378 -9.92 56.99 -42.81
N VAL A 379 -10.62 57.60 -41.86
CA VAL A 379 -10.21 57.60 -40.44
C VAL A 379 -10.39 56.20 -39.80
N ILE A 380 -11.43 55.47 -40.19
CA ILE A 380 -11.71 54.13 -39.66
C ILE A 380 -10.76 53.08 -40.29
N SER A 381 -10.42 53.23 -41.57
CA SER A 381 -9.52 52.30 -42.26
C SER A 381 -8.08 52.32 -41.73
N ILE A 382 -7.61 53.41 -41.14
CA ILE A 382 -6.24 53.48 -40.59
C ILE A 382 -6.13 52.75 -39.24
N ILE A 383 -7.22 52.71 -38.46
CA ILE A 383 -7.27 52.06 -37.14
C ILE A 383 -7.50 50.55 -37.27
N ASP A 384 -8.34 50.11 -38.22
CA ASP A 384 -8.64 48.69 -38.40
C ASP A 384 -7.50 47.90 -39.08
N TRP A 385 -6.67 48.54 -39.92
CA TRP A 385 -5.51 47.87 -40.54
C TRP A 385 -4.37 47.56 -39.53
N GLN A 386 -4.28 48.29 -38.42
CA GLN A 386 -3.32 47.99 -37.35
C GLN A 386 -3.81 46.89 -36.40
N ALA A 387 -5.13 46.63 -36.35
CA ALA A 387 -5.74 45.61 -35.49
C ALA A 387 -5.89 44.23 -36.17
N TRP A 388 -5.72 44.14 -37.49
CA TRP A 388 -5.96 42.92 -38.28
C TRP A 388 -4.70 42.21 -38.80
N VAL A 389 -3.49 42.59 -38.38
CA VAL A 389 -2.27 41.78 -38.63
C VAL A 389 -2.02 40.87 -37.42
N PRO A 390 -2.48 39.60 -37.44
CA PRO A 390 -2.09 38.64 -36.42
C PRO A 390 -0.59 38.35 -36.48
N PHE A 391 -0.03 38.14 -35.29
CA PHE A 391 1.35 37.80 -34.89
C PHE A 391 1.94 36.52 -35.52
N LYS A 392 1.62 36.19 -36.77
CA LYS A 392 2.13 35.03 -37.51
C LYS A 392 2.70 35.52 -38.83
N TRP A 393 3.96 35.94 -38.86
CA TRP A 393 4.92 35.87 -40.00
C TRP A 393 6.20 36.60 -39.55
N ARG A 394 6.99 35.99 -38.66
CA ARG A 394 8.42 36.27 -38.56
C ARG A 394 9.13 35.06 -39.16
N PRO A 395 9.71 35.15 -40.36
CA PRO A 395 10.53 34.08 -40.90
C PRO A 395 11.75 33.83 -40.02
N ASP A 396 12.01 32.55 -39.84
CA ASP A 396 13.14 31.89 -39.21
C ASP A 396 14.49 32.49 -39.64
N LEU A 397 15.37 32.79 -38.68
CA LEU A 397 16.80 32.95 -38.93
C LEU A 397 17.52 31.93 -38.05
N LYS A 398 17.50 30.70 -38.52
CA LYS A 398 18.21 29.55 -37.95
C LYS A 398 19.23 29.12 -38.99
N ASP A 399 20.44 29.67 -38.89
CA ASP A 399 21.68 29.08 -39.40
C ASP A 399 22.88 29.93 -38.99
N ALA A 400 23.59 29.51 -37.93
CA ALA A 400 25.02 29.77 -37.77
C ALA A 400 25.63 28.75 -36.79
N LYS A 401 26.53 27.96 -37.36
CA LYS A 401 27.31 26.84 -36.81
C LYS A 401 28.32 27.31 -35.74
N PRO A 402 28.72 26.47 -34.77
CA PRO A 402 29.77 26.82 -33.81
C PRO A 402 31.17 26.64 -34.42
N PRO A 403 32.18 27.43 -34.03
CA PRO A 403 33.57 27.10 -34.33
C PRO A 403 34.12 26.11 -33.29
N SER A 404 34.74 25.06 -33.81
CA SER A 404 35.62 24.14 -33.09
C SER A 404 37.03 24.73 -33.00
N ASP A 405 37.69 24.43 -31.88
CA ASP A 405 39.14 24.32 -31.63
C ASP A 405 40.02 25.57 -31.53
N GLY A 406 40.82 25.60 -30.45
CA GLY A 406 42.12 26.28 -30.44
C GLY A 406 42.60 26.81 -29.09
N HIS A 407 43.36 25.97 -28.37
CA HIS A 407 44.22 26.22 -27.19
C HIS A 407 43.64 26.21 -25.78
#